data_AF-A0A0P1FT15-F1
#
_entry.id   AF-A0A0P1FT15-F1
#
_cell.length_a   1.000
_cell.length_b   1.000
_cell.length_c   1.000
_cell.angle_alpha   90.00
_cell.angle_beta   90.00
_cell.angle_gamma   90.00
#
_symmetry.space_group_name_H-M   'P 1'
#
loop_
_entity.id
_entity.type
_entity.pdbx_description
1 polymer ?
#
loop_
_entity_poly.entity_id
_entity_poly.type
_entity_poly.pdbx_seq_one_letter_code
_entity_poly.pdbx_strand_id
1 'polypeptide(L)'
;MLSMVDPQIDEANDLTTQIRHGSTMKDKIETAAAVLGVNKSVFLRWAVNRQCAQIIKEQQSHKLTAEDAAAFSAALDAPIVVSERAAKSARSFAVRVVHAD
;
A
#
# COMPACT_ATOMS: atom_id res chain seq x y z
N MET A 1 24.50 9.44 10.04
CA MET A 1 24.18 8.01 9.81
C MET A 1 22.68 7.87 9.68
N LEU A 2 22.16 7.35 8.56
CA LEU A 2 20.77 6.93 8.46
C LEU A 2 20.61 5.71 9.39
N SER A 3 19.88 5.89 10.49
CA SER A 3 19.55 4.79 11.40
C SER A 3 18.57 3.85 10.70
N MET A 4 19.07 2.72 10.21
CA MET A 4 18.22 1.59 9.82
C MET A 4 17.83 0.82 11.08
N VAL A 5 16.90 1.38 11.85
CA VAL A 5 16.20 0.64 12.90
C VAL A 5 15.52 -0.54 12.21
N ASP A 6 15.85 -1.77 12.61
CA ASP A 6 15.11 -2.95 12.17
C ASP A 6 13.67 -2.76 12.68
N PRO A 7 12.67 -2.53 11.80
CA PRO A 7 11.33 -2.16 12.24
C PRO A 7 10.62 -3.28 13.02
N GLN A 8 11.23 -4.45 13.16
CA GLN A 8 10.65 -5.66 13.76
C GLN A 8 11.33 -6.10 15.07
N ILE A 9 12.01 -5.21 15.81
CA ILE A 9 12.64 -5.58 17.10
C ILE A 9 11.62 -6.18 18.10
N ASP A 10 10.32 -5.89 17.94
CA ASP A 10 9.24 -6.31 18.86
C ASP A 10 8.27 -7.38 18.32
N GLU A 11 8.42 -7.86 17.07
CA GLU A 11 7.49 -8.81 16.46
C GLU A 11 8.08 -10.23 16.45
N ALA A 12 7.30 -11.24 16.87
CA ALA A 12 7.72 -12.63 16.84
C ALA A 12 7.99 -13.05 15.38
N ASN A 13 9.26 -13.38 15.08
CA ASN A 13 9.73 -13.72 13.73
C ASN A 13 9.35 -15.17 13.33
N ASP A 14 8.08 -15.54 13.51
CA ASP A 14 7.59 -16.91 13.35
C ASP A 14 7.29 -17.27 11.88
N LEU A 15 7.26 -16.26 10.99
CA LEU A 15 6.96 -16.43 9.57
C LEU A 15 8.22 -16.29 8.72
N THR A 16 8.42 -17.25 7.80
CA THR A 16 9.56 -17.25 6.88
C THR A 16 9.10 -17.13 5.43
N THR A 17 9.79 -16.29 4.66
CA THR A 17 9.62 -16.17 3.20
C THR A 17 10.92 -16.55 2.51
N GLN A 18 10.88 -17.52 1.59
CA GLN A 18 12.04 -17.92 0.79
C GLN A 18 11.99 -17.31 -0.61
N ILE A 19 13.09 -16.70 -1.05
CA ILE A 19 13.19 -16.05 -2.36
C ILE A 19 14.30 -16.75 -3.16
N ARG A 20 13.94 -17.30 -4.32
CA ARG A 20 14.91 -17.77 -5.32
C ARG A 20 15.22 -16.62 -6.27
N HIS A 21 16.50 -16.35 -6.50
CA HIS A 21 16.95 -15.26 -7.37
C HIS A 21 18.21 -15.65 -8.15
N GLY A 22 18.43 -14.97 -9.29
CA GLY A 22 19.64 -15.14 -10.10
C GLY A 22 20.88 -14.48 -9.49
N SER A 23 22.03 -14.68 -10.13
CA SER A 23 23.34 -14.14 -9.72
C SER A 23 23.36 -12.60 -9.67
N THR A 24 22.82 -11.92 -10.68
CA THR A 24 22.78 -10.45 -10.72
C THR A 24 22.07 -9.85 -9.50
N MET A 25 21.00 -10.48 -9.04
CA MET A 25 20.25 -10.01 -7.87
C MET A 25 21.01 -10.29 -6.57
N LYS A 26 21.70 -11.44 -6.50
CA LYS A 26 22.59 -11.76 -5.39
C LYS A 26 23.64 -10.67 -5.21
N ASP A 27 24.34 -10.31 -6.28
CA ASP A 27 25.45 -9.34 -6.23
C ASP A 27 24.97 -7.95 -5.80
N LYS A 28 23.78 -7.54 -6.27
CA LYS A 28 23.14 -6.29 -5.85
C LYS A 28 22.79 -6.29 -4.36
N ILE A 29 22.21 -7.39 -3.85
CA ILE A 29 21.86 -7.53 -2.42
C ILE A 29 23.13 -7.47 -1.57
N GLU A 30 24.17 -8.20 -1.97
CA GLU A 30 25.44 -8.25 -1.25
C GLU A 30 26.12 -6.88 -1.22
N THR A 31 26.16 -6.19 -2.36
CA THR A 31 26.73 -4.85 -2.46
C THR A 31 25.96 -3.85 -1.61
N ALA A 32 24.63 -3.84 -1.70
CA ALA A 32 23.80 -2.90 -0.96
C ALA A 32 23.89 -3.13 0.56
N ALA A 33 23.87 -4.39 1.00
CA ALA A 33 24.05 -4.74 2.40
C ALA A 33 25.43 -4.31 2.93
N ALA A 34 26.50 -4.52 2.13
CA ALA A 34 27.86 -4.11 2.48
C ALA A 34 28.01 -2.59 2.58
N VAL A 35 27.45 -1.83 1.62
CA VAL A 35 27.46 -0.35 1.63
C VAL A 35 26.78 0.20 2.89
N LEU A 36 25.73 -0.47 3.34
CA LEU A 36 24.96 -0.08 4.53
C LEU A 36 25.53 -0.65 5.83
N GLY A 37 26.53 -1.53 5.77
CA GLY A 37 27.14 -2.17 6.94
C GLY A 37 26.19 -3.11 7.70
N VAL A 38 25.21 -3.71 7.00
CA VAL A 38 24.20 -4.59 7.61
C VAL A 38 24.22 -6.00 7.01
N ASN A 39 23.66 -6.96 7.74
CA ASN A 39 23.47 -8.32 7.23
C ASN A 39 22.42 -8.36 6.10
N LYS A 40 22.56 -9.32 5.17
CA LYS A 40 21.64 -9.49 4.02
C LYS A 40 20.17 -9.62 4.44
N SER A 41 19.90 -10.37 5.51
CA SER A 41 18.54 -10.56 6.03
C SER A 41 17.94 -9.24 6.54
N VAL A 42 18.72 -8.47 7.30
CA VAL A 42 18.32 -7.16 7.82
C VAL A 42 18.05 -6.19 6.66
N PHE A 43 18.95 -6.15 5.67
CA PHE A 43 18.77 -5.35 4.46
C PHE A 43 17.49 -5.72 3.73
N LEU A 44 17.24 -7.01 3.50
CA LEU A 44 16.05 -7.48 2.77
C LEU A 44 14.76 -7.13 3.51
N ARG A 45 14.69 -7.37 4.83
CA ARG A 45 13.51 -7.00 5.63
C ARG A 45 13.24 -5.51 5.60
N TRP A 46 14.29 -4.70 5.79
CA TRP A 46 14.19 -3.24 5.70
C TRP A 46 13.71 -2.78 4.32
N ALA A 47 14.31 -3.31 3.24
CA ALA A 47 13.98 -2.91 1.88
C ALA A 47 12.55 -3.29 1.50
N VAL A 48 12.09 -4.48 1.88
CA VAL A 48 10.72 -4.95 1.66
C VAL A 48 9.75 -4.06 2.44
N ASN A 49 9.98 -3.84 3.73
CA ASN A 49 9.11 -2.99 4.56
C ASN A 49 8.97 -1.58 3.97
N ARG A 50 10.11 -0.96 3.62
CA ARG A 50 10.15 0.36 2.99
C ARG A 50 9.34 0.39 1.70
N GLN A 51 9.52 -0.59 0.82
CA GLN A 51 8.84 -0.62 -0.48
C GLN A 51 7.34 -0.88 -0.31
N CYS A 52 6.94 -1.77 0.60
CA CYS A 52 5.54 -2.01 0.91
C CYS A 52 4.87 -0.73 1.43
N ALA A 53 5.50 -0.03 2.37
CA ALA A 53 4.98 1.24 2.88
C ALA A 53 4.82 2.28 1.77
N GLN A 54 5.79 2.36 0.85
CA GLN A 54 5.71 3.26 -0.29
C GLN A 54 4.53 2.91 -1.23
N ILE A 55 4.39 1.64 -1.61
CA ILE A 55 3.32 1.18 -2.50
C ILE A 55 1.94 1.42 -1.86
N ILE A 56 1.78 1.09 -0.58
CA ILE A 56 0.51 1.31 0.13
C ILE A 56 0.16 2.80 0.13
N LYS A 57 1.13 3.66 0.43
CA LYS A 57 0.92 5.12 0.43
C LYS A 57 0.54 5.64 -0.96
N GLU A 58 1.23 5.17 -2.00
CA GLU A 58 0.93 5.55 -3.39
C GLU A 58 -0.49 5.15 -3.80
N GLN A 59 -0.92 3.94 -3.44
CA GLN A 59 -2.27 3.45 -3.75
C GLN A 59 -3.37 4.16 -2.94
N GLN A 60 -3.08 4.55 -1.71
CA GLN A 60 -4.02 5.32 -0.88
C GLN A 60 -4.18 6.76 -1.36
N SER A 61 -3.20 7.31 -2.10
CA SER A 61 -3.27 8.66 -2.63
C SER A 61 -3.75 8.67 -4.09
N HIS A 62 -5.02 9.02 -4.31
CA HIS A 62 -5.45 9.43 -5.65
C HIS A 62 -4.98 10.86 -5.92
N LYS A 63 -3.97 10.99 -6.78
CA LYS A 63 -3.60 12.28 -7.36
C LYS A 63 -4.59 12.63 -8.46
N LEU A 64 -5.55 13.48 -8.13
CA LEU A 64 -6.46 14.05 -9.12
C LEU A 64 -5.67 14.98 -10.05
N THR A 65 -6.03 14.99 -11.34
CA THR A 65 -5.58 16.05 -12.24
C THR A 65 -6.20 17.38 -11.80
N ALA A 66 -5.67 18.51 -12.27
CA ALA A 66 -6.25 19.82 -11.92
C ALA A 66 -7.72 19.93 -12.34
N GLU A 67 -8.09 19.33 -13.48
CA GLU A 67 -9.44 19.28 -14.00
C GLU A 67 -10.35 18.42 -13.12
N ASP A 68 -9.90 17.21 -12.74
CA ASP A 68 -10.65 16.32 -11.85
C ASP A 68 -10.80 16.90 -10.44
N ALA A 69 -9.78 17.60 -9.94
CA ALA A 69 -9.84 18.27 -8.65
C ALA A 69 -10.90 19.38 -8.65
N ALA A 70 -10.97 20.19 -9.70
CA ALA A 70 -11.99 21.23 -9.85
C ALA A 70 -13.41 20.63 -9.95
N ALA A 71 -13.57 19.55 -10.74
CA ALA A 71 -14.84 18.84 -10.85
C ALA A 71 -15.28 18.20 -9.53
N PHE A 72 -14.33 17.59 -8.80
CA PHE A 72 -14.57 16.99 -7.50
C PHE A 72 -14.97 18.03 -6.45
N SER A 73 -14.25 19.16 -6.36
CA SER A 73 -14.60 20.26 -5.46
C SER A 73 -15.98 20.84 -5.78
N ALA A 74 -16.29 21.09 -7.05
CA ALA A 74 -17.61 21.57 -7.45
C ALA A 74 -18.74 20.59 -7.06
N ALA A 75 -18.49 19.29 -7.14
CA ALA A 75 -19.45 18.26 -6.71
C ALA A 75 -19.63 18.19 -5.18
N LEU A 76 -18.62 18.57 -4.39
CA LEU A 76 -18.75 18.69 -2.93
C LEU A 76 -19.58 19.91 -2.53
N ASP A 77 -19.37 21.05 -3.22
CA ASP A 77 -20.08 22.30 -2.93
C ASP A 77 -21.54 22.27 -3.40
N ALA A 78 -21.82 21.56 -4.50
CA ALA A 78 -23.16 21.36 -5.05
C ALA A 78 -23.44 19.86 -5.24
N PRO A 79 -23.83 19.13 -4.17
CA PRO A 79 -24.08 17.71 -4.27
C PRO A 79 -25.22 17.43 -5.25
N ILE A 80 -24.94 16.58 -6.24
CA ILE A 80 -25.91 16.19 -7.26
C ILE A 80 -27.00 15.34 -6.62
N VAL A 81 -28.26 15.59 -7.00
CA VAL A 81 -29.40 14.76 -6.58
C VAL A 81 -29.17 13.32 -7.04
N VAL A 82 -29.24 12.37 -6.10
CA VAL A 82 -29.03 10.95 -6.35
C VAL A 82 -29.92 10.48 -7.49
N SER A 83 -29.31 9.94 -8.55
CA SER A 83 -30.08 9.42 -9.69
C SER A 83 -31.03 8.31 -9.27
N GLU A 84 -32.16 8.17 -9.98
CA GLU A 84 -33.15 7.12 -9.71
C GLU A 84 -32.52 5.71 -9.76
N ARG A 85 -31.56 5.50 -10.67
CA ARG A 85 -30.79 4.25 -10.78
C ARG A 85 -29.94 3.99 -9.53
N ALA A 86 -29.25 5.01 -9.01
CA ALA A 86 -28.44 4.87 -7.80
C ALA A 86 -29.32 4.59 -6.57
N ALA A 87 -30.46 5.28 -6.46
CA ALA A 87 -31.42 5.04 -5.38
C ALA A 87 -32.01 3.63 -5.40
N LYS A 88 -32.38 3.12 -6.59
CA LYS A 88 -32.88 1.74 -6.76
C LYS A 88 -31.84 0.70 -6.36
N SER A 89 -30.59 0.88 -6.80
CA SER A 89 -29.48 -0.01 -6.43
C SER A 89 -29.19 -0.01 -4.92
N ALA A 90 -29.21 1.16 -4.27
CA ALA A 90 -29.01 1.26 -2.83
C ALA A 90 -30.10 0.51 -2.04
N ARG A 91 -31.38 0.62 -2.47
CA ARG A 91 -32.49 -0.14 -1.87
C ARG A 91 -32.32 -1.65 -2.04
N SER A 92 -31.94 -2.10 -3.24
CA SER A 92 -31.68 -3.52 -3.49
C SER A 92 -30.50 -4.06 -2.68
N PHE A 93 -29.45 -3.26 -2.49
CA PHE A 93 -28.32 -3.62 -1.63
C PHE A 93 -28.73 -3.74 -0.16
N ALA A 94 -29.46 -2.74 0.37
CA ALA A 94 -29.95 -2.77 1.75
C ALA A 94 -30.81 -4.01 2.04
N VAL A 95 -31.69 -4.38 1.11
CA VAL A 95 -32.49 -5.61 1.23
C VAL A 95 -31.60 -6.86 1.28
N ARG A 96 -30.56 -6.96 0.45
CA ARG A 96 -29.65 -8.12 0.44
C ARG A 96 -28.82 -8.25 1.71
N VAL A 97 -28.30 -7.13 2.23
CA VAL A 97 -27.46 -7.13 3.44
C VAL A 97 -28.26 -7.48 4.69
N VAL A 98 -29.52 -7.04 4.78
CA VAL A 98 -30.40 -7.38 5.91
C VAL A 98 -30.81 -8.87 5.94
N HIS A 99 -30.71 -9.58 4.82
CA HIS A 99 -31.05 -11.01 4.71
C HIS A 99 -29.81 -11.91 4.54
N ALA A 100 -28.61 -11.37 4.76
CA ALA A 100 -27.35 -12.09 4.72
C ALA A 100 -26.86 -12.36 6.16
N ASP A 101 -27.62 -13.19 6.88
CA ASP A 101 -27.15 -13.96 8.04
C ASP A 101 -27.13 -15.45 7.64
#